data_AF-A0A381X5Q3-F1
#
_entry.id   AF-A0A381X5Q3-F1
#
_cell.length_a   1.000
_cell.length_b   1.000
_cell.length_c   1.000
_cell.angle_alpha   90.00
_cell.angle_beta   90.00
_cell.angle_gamma   90.00
#
_symmetry.space_group_name_H-M   'P 1'
#
loop_
_entity.id
_entity.type
_entity.pdbx_description
1 polymer ?
#
loop_
_entity_poly.entity_id
_entity_poly.type
_entity_poly.pdbx_seq_one_letter_code
_entity_poly.pdbx_strand_id
1 'polypeptide(L)'
;VKRAIDAGKCQLDSSDEPWIHFHVGSAYSYRAMARFRRHNWIGAFLDGRRSIDHLKKALKGDPKLYDVYFGLGGYHYWRTARAGFIRAVAFWMPDRRELGLRQMELAARHSRYIRNGALHGIALSLYDAGEFERAVVFNTQVVGPIEPATNGSLYMRGRLLARRQDWSNVEVTFK
;
A
#
# COMPACT_ATOMS: atom_id res chain seq x y z
N VAL A 1 11.04 13.51 -1.30
CA VAL A 1 10.79 12.75 -0.03
C VAL A 1 11.50 13.33 1.18
N LYS A 2 12.83 13.53 1.21
CA LYS A 2 13.53 14.12 2.38
C LYS A 2 12.92 15.46 2.82
N ARG A 3 12.81 16.42 1.89
CA ARG A 3 12.16 17.74 2.14
C ARG A 3 10.75 17.64 2.73
N ALA A 4 9.93 16.68 2.29
CA ALA A 4 8.57 16.49 2.80
C ALA A 4 8.57 15.99 4.26
N ILE A 5 9.50 15.11 4.62
CA ILE A 5 9.68 14.65 6.00
C ILE A 5 10.15 15.80 6.88
N ASP A 6 11.14 16.58 6.42
CA ASP A 6 11.72 17.68 7.20
C ASP A 6 10.68 18.80 7.41
N ALA A 7 9.95 19.19 6.37
CA ALA A 7 8.88 20.18 6.46
C ALA A 7 7.72 19.72 7.36
N GLY A 8 7.26 18.47 7.20
CA GLY A 8 6.19 17.94 8.04
C GLY A 8 6.60 17.82 9.51
N LYS A 9 7.86 17.52 9.80
CA LYS A 9 8.37 17.54 11.18
C LYS A 9 8.38 18.94 11.79
N CYS A 10 8.81 19.95 11.03
CA CYS A 10 8.74 21.34 11.48
C CYS A 10 7.31 21.75 11.82
N GLN A 11 6.32 21.33 11.02
CA GLN A 11 4.91 21.58 11.34
C GLN A 11 4.49 20.87 12.64
N LEU A 12 4.96 19.64 12.88
CA LEU A 12 4.70 18.89 14.12
C LEU A 12 5.30 19.51 15.38
N ASP A 13 6.27 20.41 15.25
CA ASP A 13 6.81 21.15 16.40
C ASP A 13 5.78 22.19 16.94
N SER A 14 4.78 22.55 16.12
CA SER A 14 3.75 23.54 16.44
C SER A 14 2.30 23.01 16.41
N SER A 15 2.04 21.85 15.81
CA SER A 15 0.70 21.30 15.61
C SER A 15 0.71 19.77 15.65
N ASP A 16 -0.20 19.14 16.40
CA ASP A 16 -0.36 17.68 16.45
C ASP A 16 -1.48 17.19 15.51
N GLU A 17 -1.70 17.90 14.39
CA GLU A 17 -2.79 17.57 13.47
C GLU A 17 -2.64 16.16 12.86
N PRO A 18 -3.70 15.33 12.88
CA PRO A 18 -3.67 13.96 12.36
C PRO A 18 -3.17 13.85 10.90
N TRP A 19 -3.54 14.82 10.06
CA TRP A 19 -3.13 14.86 8.65
C TRP A 19 -1.62 15.05 8.48
N ILE A 20 -0.98 15.87 9.34
CA ILE A 20 0.48 16.05 9.29
C ILE A 20 1.17 14.73 9.60
N HIS A 21 0.70 14.00 10.63
CA HIS A 21 1.17 12.65 10.92
C HIS A 21 0.97 11.69 9.76
N PHE A 22 -0.20 11.71 9.10
CA PHE A 22 -0.46 10.88 7.93
C PHE A 22 0.51 11.17 6.78
N HIS A 23 0.75 12.45 6.46
CA HIS A 23 1.65 12.84 5.38
C HIS A 23 3.12 12.51 5.69
N VAL A 24 3.58 12.77 6.92
CA VAL A 24 4.94 12.41 7.35
C VAL A 24 5.13 10.90 7.32
N GLY A 25 4.16 10.13 7.84
CA GLY A 25 4.18 8.67 7.79
C GLY A 25 4.24 8.14 6.35
N SER A 26 3.40 8.68 5.47
CA SER A 26 3.39 8.33 4.05
C SER A 26 4.73 8.66 3.37
N ALA A 27 5.35 9.80 3.67
CA ALA A 27 6.66 10.16 3.13
C ALA A 27 7.75 9.18 3.60
N TYR A 28 7.71 8.75 4.86
CA TYR A 28 8.58 7.68 5.36
C TYR A 28 8.36 6.36 4.61
N SER A 29 7.11 5.96 4.33
CA SER A 29 6.81 4.76 3.53
C SER A 29 7.43 4.81 2.13
N TYR A 30 7.29 5.94 1.42
CA TYR A 30 7.90 6.10 0.10
C TYR A 30 9.43 6.01 0.17
N ARG A 31 10.05 6.59 1.22
CA ARG A 31 11.51 6.49 1.42
C ARG A 31 11.94 5.07 1.74
N ALA A 32 11.16 4.35 2.56
CA ALA A 32 11.41 2.94 2.86
C ALA A 32 11.39 2.09 1.59
N MET A 33 10.39 2.26 0.73
CA MET A 33 10.31 1.54 -0.56
C MET A 33 11.46 1.91 -1.51
N ALA A 34 11.89 3.18 -1.53
CA ALA A 34 13.05 3.59 -2.32
C ALA A 34 14.36 2.96 -1.81
N ARG A 35 14.55 2.89 -0.48
CA ARG A 35 15.71 2.25 0.15
C ARG A 35 15.72 0.74 -0.05
N PHE A 36 14.55 0.10 0.07
CA PHE A 36 14.37 -1.33 -0.18
C PHE A 36 14.80 -1.69 -1.60
N ARG A 37 14.37 -0.91 -2.61
CA ARG A 37 14.77 -1.11 -4.01
C ARG A 37 16.26 -0.91 -4.28
N ARG A 38 16.98 -0.21 -3.40
CA ARG A 38 18.43 0.01 -3.48
C ARG A 38 19.22 -0.92 -2.55
N HIS A 39 18.59 -2.02 -2.09
CA HIS A 39 19.17 -2.98 -1.16
C HIS A 39 19.63 -2.40 0.20
N ASN A 40 19.20 -1.18 0.54
CA ASN A 40 19.41 -0.61 1.86
C ASN A 40 18.30 -1.09 2.81
N TRP A 41 18.40 -2.36 3.22
CA TRP A 41 17.38 -3.06 4.00
C TRP A 41 17.20 -2.45 5.39
N ILE A 42 18.29 -2.14 6.09
CA ILE A 42 18.26 -1.55 7.44
C ILE A 42 17.58 -0.18 7.40
N GLY A 43 18.00 0.68 6.47
CA GLY A 43 17.40 2.01 6.31
C GLY A 43 15.94 1.94 5.86
N ALA A 44 15.55 0.92 5.09
CA ALA A 44 14.17 0.67 4.72
C ALA A 44 13.32 0.25 5.92
N PHE A 45 13.84 -0.66 6.75
CA PHE A 45 13.17 -1.11 7.97
C PHE A 45 12.96 0.04 8.96
N LEU A 46 14.00 0.85 9.22
CA LEU A 46 13.90 1.99 10.14
C LEU A 46 12.89 3.04 9.66
N ASP A 47 12.87 3.35 8.36
CA ASP A 47 11.86 4.26 7.80
C ASP A 47 10.46 3.63 7.83
N GLY A 48 10.34 2.33 7.58
CA GLY A 48 9.09 1.59 7.71
C GLY A 48 8.52 1.69 9.13
N ARG A 49 9.35 1.49 10.16
CA ARG A 49 8.94 1.65 11.55
C ARG A 49 8.46 3.08 11.83
N ARG A 50 9.22 4.10 11.42
CA ARG A 50 8.85 5.52 11.59
C ARG A 50 7.51 5.83 10.90
N SER A 51 7.29 5.29 9.70
CA SER A 51 6.01 5.41 9.01
C SER A 51 4.86 4.90 9.87
N ILE A 52 4.96 3.66 10.37
CA ILE A 52 3.90 3.05 11.18
C ILE A 52 3.66 3.82 12.48
N ASP A 53 4.71 4.33 13.12
CA ASP A 53 4.56 5.14 14.33
C ASP A 53 3.77 6.44 14.04
N HIS A 54 4.07 7.13 12.93
CA HIS A 54 3.31 8.31 12.52
C HIS A 54 1.86 7.97 12.11
N LEU A 55 1.64 6.90 11.35
CA LEU A 55 0.30 6.46 10.97
C LEU A 55 -0.57 6.10 12.19
N LYS A 56 0.02 5.46 13.21
CA LYS A 56 -0.68 5.20 14.47
C LYS A 56 -1.05 6.48 15.23
N LYS A 57 -0.18 7.49 15.23
CA LYS A 57 -0.48 8.79 15.83
C LYS A 57 -1.60 9.50 15.07
N ALA A 58 -1.57 9.49 13.74
CA ALA A 58 -2.64 10.02 12.91
C ALA A 58 -4.00 9.37 13.25
N LEU A 59 -4.03 8.04 13.34
CA LEU A 59 -5.26 7.31 13.69
C LEU A 59 -5.73 7.55 15.13
N LYS A 60 -4.80 7.79 16.07
CA LYS A 60 -5.12 8.14 17.46
C LYS A 60 -5.78 9.53 17.54
N GLY A 61 -5.29 10.49 16.75
CA GLY A 61 -5.83 11.84 16.71
C GLY A 61 -7.14 11.97 15.93
N ASP A 62 -7.30 11.19 14.85
CA ASP A 62 -8.58 11.06 14.14
C ASP A 62 -8.83 9.60 13.72
N PRO A 63 -9.70 8.87 14.45
CA PRO A 63 -10.08 7.50 14.10
C PRO A 63 -10.81 7.36 12.75
N LYS A 64 -11.39 8.45 12.23
CA LYS A 64 -12.09 8.50 10.93
C LYS A 64 -11.16 8.90 9.79
N LEU A 65 -9.86 9.07 10.05
CA LEU A 65 -8.87 9.33 9.02
C LEU A 65 -8.58 8.04 8.22
N TYR A 66 -9.53 7.65 7.37
CA TYR A 66 -9.54 6.33 6.74
C TYR A 66 -8.34 6.09 5.80
N ASP A 67 -7.73 7.16 5.29
CA ASP A 67 -6.51 7.10 4.46
C ASP A 67 -5.36 6.36 5.16
N VAL A 68 -5.28 6.41 6.49
CA VAL A 68 -4.27 5.72 7.29
C VAL A 68 -4.34 4.20 7.13
N TYR A 69 -5.55 3.64 6.97
CA TYR A 69 -5.74 2.19 6.90
C TYR A 69 -5.09 1.57 5.66
N PHE A 70 -4.86 2.33 4.59
CA PHE A 70 -4.10 1.84 3.45
C PHE A 70 -2.65 1.50 3.84
N GLY A 71 -1.96 2.42 4.52
CA GLY A 71 -0.57 2.22 4.96
C GLY A 71 -0.44 1.12 6.00
N LEU A 72 -1.35 1.08 6.99
CA LEU A 72 -1.38 0.02 8.01
C LEU A 72 -1.75 -1.35 7.40
N GLY A 73 -2.70 -1.37 6.48
CA GLY A 73 -3.16 -2.59 5.81
C GLY A 73 -2.06 -3.21 4.96
N GLY A 74 -1.37 -2.40 4.17
CA GLY A 74 -0.18 -2.83 3.43
C GLY A 74 0.89 -3.41 4.36
N TYR A 75 1.19 -2.75 5.48
CA TYR A 75 2.15 -3.26 6.46
C TYR A 75 1.73 -4.62 7.06
N HIS A 76 0.47 -4.77 7.47
CA HIS A 76 -0.04 -6.03 8.03
C HIS A 76 -0.07 -7.17 7.02
N TYR A 77 -0.37 -6.88 5.75
CA TYR A 77 -0.31 -7.87 4.69
C TYR A 77 1.13 -8.29 4.38
N TRP A 78 1.98 -7.32 3.99
CA TRP A 78 3.30 -7.61 3.43
C TRP A 78 4.30 -8.13 4.44
N ARG A 79 4.16 -7.81 5.74
CA ARG A 79 5.00 -8.40 6.79
C ARG A 79 4.86 -9.92 6.90
N THR A 80 3.74 -10.47 6.44
CA THR A 80 3.43 -11.91 6.52
C THR A 80 3.51 -12.59 5.15
N ALA A 81 3.10 -11.90 4.08
CA ALA A 81 3.07 -12.45 2.74
C ALA A 81 4.47 -12.78 2.20
N ARG A 82 5.45 -11.86 2.37
CA ARG A 82 6.84 -12.01 1.92
C ARG A 82 7.67 -12.74 2.94
N ALA A 83 7.48 -14.05 3.06
CA ALA A 83 8.14 -14.79 4.10
C ALA A 83 8.15 -16.31 3.86
N GLY A 84 8.78 -16.83 2.81
CA GLY A 84 9.16 -18.25 2.79
C GLY A 84 10.16 -18.51 3.92
N PHE A 85 11.34 -17.88 3.81
CA PHE A 85 12.37 -17.90 4.85
C PHE A 85 11.90 -17.25 6.17
N ILE A 86 11.24 -16.08 6.10
CA ILE A 86 10.76 -15.39 7.30
C ILE A 86 9.66 -16.18 8.05
N ARG A 87 8.77 -16.95 7.39
CA ARG A 87 7.79 -17.80 8.10
C ARG A 87 8.47 -18.99 8.76
N ALA A 88 9.53 -19.53 8.15
CA ALA A 88 10.32 -20.59 8.77
C ALA A 88 11.02 -20.11 10.05
N VAL A 89 11.58 -18.89 10.06
CA VAL A 89 12.28 -18.35 11.25
C VAL A 89 11.39 -17.58 12.22
N ALA A 90 10.20 -17.15 11.81
CA ALA A 90 9.26 -16.38 12.63
C ALA A 90 7.86 -17.01 12.64
N PHE A 91 7.80 -18.34 12.79
CA PHE A 91 6.57 -19.13 12.78
C PHE A 91 5.56 -18.71 13.87
N TRP A 92 6.04 -18.10 14.96
CA TRP A 92 5.21 -17.56 16.04
C TRP A 92 4.53 -16.22 15.69
N MET A 93 4.87 -15.61 14.55
CA MET A 93 4.27 -14.34 14.14
C MET A 93 2.87 -14.60 13.56
N PRO A 94 1.81 -13.94 14.07
CA PRO A 94 0.46 -14.19 13.60
C PRO A 94 0.30 -13.73 12.15
N ASP A 95 -0.43 -14.52 11.35
CA ASP A 95 -0.82 -14.12 10.00
C ASP A 95 -1.82 -12.97 10.06
N ARG A 96 -1.45 -11.84 9.46
CA ARG A 96 -2.27 -10.63 9.40
C ARG A 96 -2.64 -10.22 7.98
N ARG A 97 -2.55 -11.14 7.01
CA ARG A 97 -2.94 -10.87 5.61
C ARG A 97 -4.39 -10.43 5.50
N GLU A 98 -5.29 -11.16 6.15
CA GLU A 98 -6.73 -10.83 6.10
C GLU A 98 -7.04 -9.50 6.78
N LEU A 99 -6.41 -9.22 7.94
CA LEU A 99 -6.49 -7.90 8.56
C LEU A 99 -6.00 -6.81 7.61
N GLY A 100 -4.89 -7.04 6.91
CA GLY A 100 -4.34 -6.12 5.93
C GLY A 100 -5.32 -5.82 4.79
N LEU A 101 -5.93 -6.85 4.23
CA LEU A 101 -6.97 -6.73 3.19
C LEU A 101 -8.17 -5.93 3.70
N ARG A 102 -8.73 -6.27 4.87
CA ARG A 102 -9.86 -5.54 5.46
C ARG A 102 -9.55 -4.06 5.68
N GLN A 103 -8.35 -3.73 6.14
CA GLN A 103 -7.92 -2.35 6.33
C GLN A 103 -7.79 -1.60 5.00
N MET A 104 -7.23 -2.22 3.97
CA MET A 104 -7.18 -1.61 2.64
C MET A 104 -8.57 -1.45 2.03
N GLU A 105 -9.49 -2.40 2.24
CA GLU A 105 -10.90 -2.27 1.80
C GLU A 105 -11.60 -1.11 2.50
N LEU A 106 -11.36 -0.90 3.80
CA LEU A 106 -11.88 0.23 4.54
C LEU A 106 -11.39 1.56 3.95
N ALA A 107 -10.09 1.65 3.63
CA ALA A 107 -9.53 2.81 2.94
C ALA A 107 -10.13 3.00 1.54
N ALA A 108 -10.31 1.91 0.77
CA ALA A 108 -10.92 1.98 -0.56
C ALA A 108 -12.36 2.55 -0.53
N ARG A 109 -13.11 2.28 0.54
CA ARG A 109 -14.50 2.74 0.68
C ARG A 109 -14.64 4.15 1.24
N HIS A 110 -13.82 4.52 2.22
CA HIS A 110 -14.06 5.71 3.05
C HIS A 110 -12.94 6.76 3.07
N SER A 111 -11.79 6.47 2.45
CA SER A 111 -10.70 7.45 2.40
C SER A 111 -11.06 8.68 1.59
N ARG A 112 -10.42 9.80 1.93
CA ARG A 112 -10.59 11.07 1.23
C ARG A 112 -9.76 11.13 -0.06
N TYR A 113 -8.55 10.57 -0.04
CA TYR A 113 -7.59 10.69 -1.15
C TYR A 113 -7.05 9.35 -1.65
N ILE A 114 -7.06 8.30 -0.82
CA ILE A 114 -6.30 7.08 -1.11
C ILE A 114 -7.10 5.95 -1.76
N ARG A 115 -8.37 6.17 -2.14
CA ARG A 115 -9.27 5.14 -2.69
C ARG A 115 -8.62 4.31 -3.80
N ASN A 116 -8.11 4.97 -4.83
CA ASN A 116 -7.54 4.28 -6.00
C ASN A 116 -6.23 3.55 -5.65
N GLY A 117 -5.42 4.16 -4.77
CA GLY A 117 -4.21 3.52 -4.25
C GLY A 117 -4.53 2.26 -3.43
N ALA A 118 -5.59 2.31 -2.62
CA ALA A 118 -6.06 1.19 -1.82
C ALA A 118 -6.58 0.04 -2.69
N LEU A 119 -7.44 0.34 -3.68
CA LEU A 119 -7.92 -0.65 -4.64
C LEU A 119 -6.76 -1.32 -5.41
N HIS A 120 -5.77 -0.52 -5.86
CA HIS A 120 -4.56 -1.06 -6.49
C HIS A 120 -3.76 -1.95 -5.53
N GLY A 121 -3.60 -1.52 -4.27
CA GLY A 121 -2.92 -2.30 -3.23
C GLY A 121 -3.60 -3.63 -2.92
N ILE A 122 -4.94 -3.67 -2.91
CA ILE A 122 -5.72 -4.89 -2.76
C ILE A 122 -5.48 -5.82 -3.95
N ALA A 123 -5.60 -5.31 -5.19
CA ALA A 123 -5.35 -6.09 -6.39
C ALA A 123 -3.93 -6.70 -6.41
N LEU A 124 -2.92 -5.92 -6.02
CA LEU A 124 -1.55 -6.41 -5.89
C LEU A 124 -1.40 -7.50 -4.82
N SER A 125 -2.07 -7.33 -3.68
CA SER A 125 -2.02 -8.29 -2.58
C SER A 125 -2.70 -9.61 -2.96
N LEU A 126 -3.87 -9.55 -3.59
CA LEU A 126 -4.57 -10.73 -4.10
C LEU A 126 -3.79 -11.43 -5.21
N TYR A 127 -3.15 -10.67 -6.11
CA TYR A 127 -2.26 -11.24 -7.12
C TYR A 127 -1.11 -12.02 -6.48
N ASP A 128 -0.48 -11.46 -5.44
CA ASP A 128 0.60 -12.10 -4.69
C ASP A 128 0.14 -13.38 -3.97
N ALA A 129 -1.10 -13.39 -3.47
CA ALA A 129 -1.73 -14.57 -2.87
C ALA A 129 -2.15 -15.64 -3.90
N GLY A 130 -2.06 -15.37 -5.20
CA GLY A 130 -2.56 -16.27 -6.26
C GLY A 130 -4.07 -16.18 -6.50
N GLU A 131 -4.76 -15.24 -5.86
CA GLU A 131 -6.21 -15.05 -5.96
C GLU A 131 -6.57 -14.15 -7.16
N PHE A 132 -6.20 -14.60 -8.37
CA PHE A 132 -6.25 -13.78 -9.59
C PHE A 132 -7.67 -13.31 -9.94
N GLU A 133 -8.67 -14.16 -9.76
CA GLU A 133 -10.07 -13.82 -10.04
C GLU A 133 -10.56 -12.66 -9.18
N ARG A 134 -10.25 -12.69 -7.88
CA ARG A 134 -10.56 -11.57 -6.98
C ARG A 134 -9.75 -10.33 -7.33
N ALA A 135 -8.47 -10.48 -7.70
CA ALA A 135 -7.62 -9.37 -8.08
C ALA A 135 -8.15 -8.60 -9.30
N VAL A 136 -8.75 -9.29 -10.28
CA VAL A 136 -9.39 -8.66 -11.46
C VAL A 136 -10.56 -7.77 -11.07
N VAL A 137 -11.37 -8.17 -10.08
CA VAL A 137 -12.51 -7.37 -9.58
C VAL A 137 -12.03 -6.02 -9.05
N PHE A 138 -10.96 -6.00 -8.24
CA PHE A 138 -10.41 -4.75 -7.71
C PHE A 138 -9.66 -3.94 -8.76
N ASN A 139 -8.92 -4.58 -9.66
CA ASN A 139 -8.24 -3.87 -10.75
C ASN A 139 -9.23 -3.14 -11.68
N THR A 140 -10.39 -3.75 -11.97
CA THR A 140 -11.44 -3.15 -12.80
C THR A 140 -12.01 -1.87 -12.19
N GLN A 141 -12.15 -1.83 -10.87
CA GLN A 141 -12.60 -0.63 -10.16
C GLN A 141 -11.61 0.54 -10.24
N VAL A 142 -10.33 0.30 -10.54
CA VAL A 142 -9.33 1.37 -10.68
C VAL A 142 -9.14 1.80 -12.14
N VAL A 143 -9.18 0.85 -13.07
CA VAL A 143 -8.95 1.13 -14.50
C VAL A 143 -10.12 1.89 -15.11
N GLY A 144 -11.37 1.56 -14.74
CA GLY A 144 -12.56 2.17 -15.34
C GLY A 144 -12.72 3.68 -15.10
N PRO A 145 -12.56 4.20 -13.87
CA PRO A 145 -12.88 5.60 -13.57
C PRO A 145 -11.80 6.65 -13.90
N ILE A 146 -10.58 6.25 -14.30
CA ILE A 146 -9.45 7.16 -14.53
C ILE A 146 -9.10 7.10 -16.02
N GLU A 147 -9.20 8.24 -16.72
CA GLU A 147 -8.88 8.34 -18.14
C GLU A 147 -7.79 9.39 -18.40
N PRO A 148 -6.61 9.01 -18.96
CA PRO A 148 -6.20 7.63 -19.24
C PRO A 148 -5.85 6.87 -17.95
N ALA A 149 -6.08 5.55 -17.94
CA ALA A 149 -5.78 4.72 -16.80
C ALA A 149 -4.28 4.81 -16.43
N THR A 150 -3.98 4.76 -15.13
CA THR A 150 -2.58 4.88 -14.68
C THR A 150 -1.73 3.69 -15.15
N ASN A 151 -0.46 3.94 -15.47
CA ASN A 151 0.50 2.90 -15.85
C ASN A 151 0.55 1.75 -14.83
N GLY A 152 0.43 2.03 -13.53
CA GLY A 152 0.40 1.01 -12.50
C GLY A 152 -0.82 0.08 -12.63
N SER A 153 -2.00 0.65 -12.86
CA SER A 153 -3.25 -0.10 -13.03
C SER A 153 -3.27 -0.91 -14.33
N LEU A 154 -2.75 -0.35 -15.43
CA LEU A 154 -2.60 -1.06 -16.71
C LEU A 154 -1.56 -2.18 -16.62
N TYR A 155 -0.42 -1.93 -15.96
CA TYR A 155 0.57 -2.96 -15.71
C TYR A 155 -0.01 -4.13 -14.91
N MET A 156 -0.78 -3.84 -13.86
CA MET A 156 -1.50 -4.88 -13.10
C MET A 156 -2.53 -5.61 -13.96
N ARG A 157 -3.29 -4.91 -14.81
CA ARG A 157 -4.26 -5.50 -15.75
C ARG A 157 -3.56 -6.49 -16.68
N GLY A 158 -2.47 -6.08 -17.33
CA GLY A 158 -1.69 -6.95 -18.21
C GLY A 158 -1.17 -8.19 -17.49
N ARG A 159 -0.66 -8.04 -16.25
CA ARG A 159 -0.22 -9.20 -15.44
C ARG A 159 -1.35 -10.17 -15.13
N LEU A 160 -2.56 -9.69 -14.86
CA LEU A 160 -3.73 -10.52 -14.58
C LEU A 160 -4.21 -11.27 -15.83
N LEU A 161 -4.25 -10.58 -16.98
CA LEU A 161 -4.62 -11.19 -18.27
C LEU A 161 -3.59 -12.24 -18.71
N ALA A 162 -2.29 -11.97 -18.55
CA ALA A 162 -1.23 -12.92 -18.85
C ALA A 162 -1.33 -14.21 -18.01
N ARG A 163 -1.79 -14.10 -16.74
CA ARG A 163 -2.06 -15.30 -15.90
C ARG A 163 -3.18 -16.18 -16.46
N ARG A 164 -4.11 -15.60 -17.22
CA ARG A 164 -5.18 -16.31 -17.93
C ARG A 164 -4.81 -16.69 -19.38
N GLN A 165 -3.56 -16.46 -19.79
CA GLN A 165 -3.08 -16.67 -21.16
C GLN A 165 -3.86 -15.87 -22.22
N ASP A 166 -4.52 -14.77 -21.82
CA ASP A 166 -5.28 -13.89 -22.71
C ASP A 166 -4.37 -12.82 -23.32
N TRP A 167 -3.47 -13.26 -24.19
CA TRP A 167 -2.45 -12.40 -24.79
C TRP A 167 -3.03 -11.34 -25.72
N SER A 168 -4.17 -11.62 -26.36
CA SER A 168 -4.92 -10.64 -27.15
C SER A 168 -5.28 -9.40 -26.34
N ASN A 169 -5.87 -9.58 -25.16
CA ASN A 169 -6.26 -8.45 -24.33
C ASN A 169 -5.06 -7.81 -23.61
N VAL A 170 -3.96 -8.54 -23.41
CA VAL A 170 -2.69 -7.93 -22.93
C VAL A 170 -2.20 -6.89 -23.93
N GLU A 171 -2.16 -7.21 -25.22
CA GLU A 171 -1.68 -6.29 -26.25
C GLU A 171 -2.57 -5.04 -26.34
N VAL A 172 -3.89 -5.23 -26.30
CA VAL A 172 -4.86 -4.12 -26.30
C VAL A 172 -4.70 -3.21 -25.07
N THR A 173 -4.33 -3.77 -23.91
CA THR A 173 -4.16 -2.98 -22.68
C THR A 173 -3.03 -1.94 -22.77
N PHE A 174 -2.03 -2.14 -23.64
CA PHE A 174 -0.85 -1.28 -23.76
C PHE A 174 -0.76 -0.52 -25.10
N LYS A 175 -1.78 -0.63 -25.95
CA LYS A 175 -1.94 0.20 -27.16
C LYS A 175 -2.66 1.50 -26.82
#